data_AF-K0RTW9-F1
#
_entry.id   AF-K0RTW9-F1
#
_cell.length_a   1.000
_cell.length_b   1.000
_cell.length_c   1.000
_cell.angle_alpha   90.00
_cell.angle_beta   90.00
_cell.angle_gamma   90.00
#
_symmetry.space_group_name_H-M   'P 1'
#
loop_
_entity.id
_entity.type
_entity.pdbx_description
1 polymer ?
#
loop_
_entity_poly.entity_id
_entity_poly.type
_entity_poly.pdbx_seq_one_letter_code
_entity_poly.pdbx_strand_id
1 'polypeptide(L)' 'WHSATVDENSGKRLLKWTGGTKCWNGPVRSAEVSITCGAKTKLLSADEPETCRYILEMESPVGCDESFKQSNAL' A
#
# COMPACT_ATOMS: atom_id res chain seq x y z
N TRP A 1 5.94 4.56 7.97
CA TRP A 1 5.50 3.17 7.80
C TRP A 1 6.08 2.35 8.95
N HIS A 2 5.33 1.39 9.47
CA HIS A 2 5.79 0.49 10.54
C HIS A 2 6.52 -0.73 9.96
N SER A 3 6.05 -1.26 8.84
CA SER A 3 6.68 -2.39 8.15
C SER A 3 6.41 -2.37 6.65
N ALA A 4 7.30 -3.03 5.91
CA ALA A 4 7.19 -3.32 4.49
C ALA A 4 7.54 -4.79 4.25
N THR A 5 6.63 -5.55 3.65
CA THR A 5 6.81 -6.98 3.33
C THR A 5 6.37 -7.25 1.90
N VAL A 6 6.68 -8.45 1.40
CA VAL A 6 6.19 -8.96 0.11
C VAL A 6 5.31 -10.16 0.40
N ASP A 7 4.12 -10.19 -0.18
CA ASP A 7 3.27 -11.37 -0.16
C ASP A 7 3.82 -12.40 -1.16
N GLU A 8 4.24 -13.56 -0.66
CA GLU A 8 4.91 -14.58 -1.48
C GLU A 8 4.00 -15.21 -2.54
N ASN A 9 2.68 -15.20 -2.33
CA ASN A 9 1.72 -15.83 -3.23
C ASN A 9 1.33 -14.90 -4.39
N SER A 10 1.18 -13.61 -4.11
CA SER A 10 0.68 -12.61 -5.05
C SER A 10 1.77 -11.68 -5.60
N GLY A 11 2.96 -11.68 -4.99
CA GLY A 11 4.04 -10.75 -5.32
C GLY A 11 3.74 -9.29 -4.95
N LYS A 12 2.62 -9.01 -4.28
CA LYS A 12 2.24 -7.66 -3.87
C LYS A 12 3.18 -7.16 -2.76
N ARG A 13 3.57 -5.89 -2.83
CA ARG A 13 4.24 -5.24 -1.69
C ARG A 13 3.19 -4.78 -0.70
N LEU A 14 3.32 -5.23 0.54
CA LEU A 14 2.44 -4.88 1.64
C LEU A 14 3.14 -3.87 2.53
N LEU A 15 2.52 -2.72 2.72
CA LEU A 15 3.01 -1.65 3.57
C LEU A 15 2.01 -1.42 4.69
N LYS A 16 2.50 -1.26 5.93
CA LYS A 16 1.65 -0.97 7.09
C LYS A 16 2.00 0.39 7.68
N TRP A 17 0.98 1.22 7.94
CA TRP A 17 1.10 2.50 8.63
C TRP A 17 0.25 2.46 9.88
N THR A 18 0.90 2.80 10.99
CA THR A 18 0.29 2.88 12.32
C THR A 18 0.66 4.22 12.95
N GLY A 19 -0.01 4.62 14.03
CA GLY A 19 0.31 5.85 14.74
C GLY A 19 -0.08 7.14 14.00
N GLY A 20 -1.13 7.10 13.17
CA GLY A 20 -1.63 8.28 12.49
C GLY A 20 -2.30 9.31 13.41
N THR A 21 -3.00 10.28 12.84
CA THR A 21 -3.76 11.25 13.62
C THR A 21 -4.92 10.59 14.37
N LYS A 22 -5.18 11.01 15.62
CA LYS A 22 -6.34 10.55 16.40
C LYS A 22 -7.64 10.76 15.62
N CYS A 23 -8.42 9.68 15.49
CA CYS A 23 -9.77 9.73 14.93
C CYS A 23 -10.75 10.21 15.98
N TRP A 24 -11.74 11.01 15.57
CA TRP A 24 -12.82 11.43 16.47
C TRP A 24 -13.62 10.19 16.91
N ASN A 25 -13.75 9.98 18.22
CA ASN A 25 -14.40 8.80 18.82
C ASN A 25 -13.92 7.45 18.27
N GLY A 26 -12.72 7.39 17.70
CA GLY A 26 -12.18 6.18 17.08
C GLY A 26 -10.76 5.86 17.53
N PRO A 27 -10.14 4.81 16.97
CA PRO A 27 -8.75 4.50 17.21
C PRO A 27 -7.82 5.57 16.63
N VAL A 28 -6.52 5.43 16.89
CA VAL A 28 -5.53 6.15 16.09
C VAL A 28 -5.58 5.60 14.66
N ARG A 29 -5.62 6.48 13.64
CA ARG A 29 -5.71 6.04 12.25
C ARG A 29 -4.57 5.08 11.88
N SER A 30 -4.92 4.07 11.10
CA SER A 30 -3.98 3.12 10.53
C SER A 30 -4.36 2.80 9.09
N ALA A 31 -3.38 2.43 8.27
CA ALA A 31 -3.60 2.00 6.91
C ALA A 31 -2.77 0.75 6.60
N GLU A 32 -3.36 -0.19 5.86
CA GLU A 32 -2.64 -1.26 5.17
C GLU A 32 -2.73 -1.00 3.68
N VAL A 33 -1.61 -1.01 2.97
CA VAL A 33 -1.57 -0.72 1.54
C VAL A 33 -0.93 -1.89 0.81
N SER A 34 -1.67 -2.40 -0.18
CA SER A 34 -1.22 -3.43 -1.09
C SER A 34 -0.85 -2.80 -2.42
N ILE A 35 0.41 -2.92 -2.82
CA ILE A 35 0.94 -2.35 -4.06
C ILE A 35 1.20 -3.47 -5.06
N THR A 36 0.52 -3.42 -6.20
CA THR A 36 0.84 -4.22 -7.39
C THR A 36 1.82 -3.48 -8.29
N CYS A 37 2.57 -4.23 -9.09
CA CYS A 37 3.44 -3.64 -10.10
C CYS A 37 2.62 -2.96 -11.21
N GLY A 38 3.02 -1.74 -11.60
CA GLY A 38 2.58 -1.11 -12.84
C GLY A 38 3.33 0.17 -13.15
N ALA A 39 3.16 0.67 -14.37
CA ALA A 39 4.00 1.75 -14.91
C ALA A 39 3.72 3.14 -14.29
N LYS A 40 2.57 3.34 -13.65
CA LYS A 40 2.18 4.61 -13.06
C LYS A 40 1.63 4.40 -11.66
N THR A 41 1.97 5.31 -10.75
CA THR A 41 1.38 5.32 -9.41
C THR A 41 -0.09 5.72 -9.49
N LYS A 42 -0.99 4.83 -9.07
CA LYS A 42 -2.43 5.08 -9.00
C LYS A 42 -3.04 4.38 -7.78
N LEU A 43 -4.02 5.03 -7.17
CA LEU A 43 -4.88 4.45 -6.15
C LEU A 43 -6.02 3.71 -6.86
N LEU A 44 -6.18 2.43 -6.56
CA LEU A 44 -7.20 1.56 -7.16
C LEU A 44 -8.46 1.54 -6.29
N SER A 45 -8.29 1.34 -4.99
CA SER A 45 -9.37 1.37 -4.01
C SER A 45 -8.92 1.98 -2.69
N ALA A 46 -9.90 2.46 -1.92
CA ALA A 46 -9.71 2.94 -0.57
C ALA A 46 -10.93 2.55 0.26
N ASP A 47 -10.77 1.52 1.08
CA ASP A 47 -11.84 0.93 1.87
C ASP A 47 -11.62 1.22 3.36
N GLU A 48 -12.71 1.50 4.09
CA GLU A 48 -12.71 1.69 5.54
C GLU A 48 -13.59 0.61 6.18
N PRO A 49 -13.10 -0.64 6.29
CA PRO A 49 -13.89 -1.75 6.83
C PRO A 49 -14.18 -1.59 8.33
N GLU A 50 -13.30 -0.89 9.06
CA GLU A 50 -13.49 -0.49 10.45
C GLU A 50 -13.18 1.00 10.58
N THR A 51 -13.86 1.67 11.51
CA THR A 51 -13.67 3.11 11.75
C THR A 51 -12.19 3.47 11.89
N CYS A 52 -11.74 4.35 11.01
CA CYS A 52 -10.38 4.89 10.91
C CYS A 52 -9.28 3.84 10.67
N ARG A 53 -9.64 2.65 10.16
CA ARG A 53 -8.72 1.68 9.58
C ARG A 53 -8.94 1.62 8.08
N TYR A 54 -7.90 1.91 7.32
CA TYR A 54 -7.97 1.96 5.87
C TYR A 54 -7.26 0.75 5.25
N ILE A 55 -7.86 0.18 4.22
CA ILE A 55 -7.22 -0.77 3.30
C ILE A 55 -7.15 -0.08 1.95
N LEU A 56 -5.94 0.12 1.44
CA LEU A 56 -5.73 0.74 0.13
C LEU A 56 -5.14 -0.28 -0.84
N GLU A 57 -5.73 -0.37 -2.02
CA GLU A 57 -5.10 -1.05 -3.16
C GLU A 57 -4.50 -0.02 -4.09
N MET A 58 -3.23 -0.22 -4.46
CA MET A 58 -2.49 0.69 -5.31
C MET A 58 -1.74 -0.09 -6.39
N GLU A 59 -1.49 0.58 -7.50
CA GLU A 59 -0.49 0.16 -8.49
C GLU A 59 0.62 1.21 -8.49
N SER A 60 1.88 0.78 -8.58
CA SER A 60 3.03 1.68 -8.66
C SER A 60 4.29 0.97 -9.19
N PRO A 61 5.23 1.70 -9.81
CA PRO A 61 6.55 1.17 -10.15
C PRO A 61 7.30 0.62 -8.93
N VAL A 62 6.98 1.12 -7.73
CA VAL A 62 7.52 0.61 -6.46
C VAL A 62 7.17 -0.87 -6.27
N GLY A 63 6.02 -1.33 -6.74
CA GLY A 63 5.57 -2.72 -6.67
C GLY A 63 6.36 -3.68 -7.59
N CYS A 64 7.18 -3.16 -8.50
CA CYS A 64 7.86 -3.97 -9.50
C CYS A 64 9.26 -4.44 -9.06
N ASP A 65 9.82 -5.38 -9.83
CA ASP A 65 11.21 -5.80 -9.71
C ASP A 65 12.17 -4.88 -10.49
N GLU A 66 13.47 -5.14 -10.36
CA GLU A 66 14.52 -4.35 -11.03
C GLU A 66 14.48 -4.49 -12.56
N SER A 67 14.03 -5.64 -13.10
CA SER A 67 13.93 -5.84 -14.55
C SER A 67 12.85 -4.96 -15.19
N PHE A 68 11.72 -4.78 -14.48
CA PHE A 68 10.67 -3.88 -14.89
C PHE A 68 11.14 -2.43 -14.85
N LYS A 69 11.90 -2.02 -13.82
CA LYS A 69 12.43 -0.66 -13.74
C LYS A 69 13.39 -0.35 -14.89
N GLN A 70 14.31 -1.27 -15.18
CA GLN A 70 15.25 -1.14 -16.30
C GLN A 70 14.54 -1.04 -17.66
N SER A 71 13.54 -1.88 -17.90
CA SER A 71 12.78 -1.88 -19.17
C SER A 71 11.88 -0.66 -19.35
N ASN A 72 11.49 0.02 -18.27
CA ASN A 72 10.63 1.19 -18.30
C ASN A 72 11.35 2.51 -17.99
N ALA A 73 12.69 2.50 -17.91
CA ALA A 73 13.54 3.65 -17.57
C ALA A 73 13.10 4.38 -16.29
N LEU A 74 12.73 3.61 -15.26
CA LEU A 74 12.27 4.07 -13.94
C LEU A 74 13.36 3.96 -12.87
#